data_AF-A0A537FMP7-F1
#
_entry.id   AF-A0A537FMP7-F1
#
_cell.length_a   1.000
_cell.length_b   1.000
_cell.length_c   1.000
_cell.angle_alpha   90.00
_cell.angle_beta   90.00
_cell.angle_gamma   90.00
#
_symmetry.space_group_name_H-M   'P 1'
#
loop_
_entity.id
_entity.type
_entity.pdbx_description
1 polymer ?
#
loop_
_entity_poly.entity_id
_entity_poly.type
_entity_poly.pdbx_seq_one_letter_code
_entity_poly.pdbx_strand_id
1 'polypeptide(L)'
;MPKPSNISSFYKLPLEERLDKLRDFSGLSDEEIELVKNGKLSLSTAQRMIENVVGVLPIPLGIAVNFLINGRDYLIPMAIEEPSVVAAASHAAKLARPFGGFQASSTDPIMIGQIQLVKSRSPRDAEKQILASKKEILNIANQHDPMLISKGGGAKDLRVRILPSLTGMMV
;
A
#
# COMPACT_ATOMS: atom_id res chain seq x y z
N MET A 1 6.23 -21.85 -13.77
CA MET A 1 6.02 -20.64 -14.61
C MET A 1 4.82 -19.89 -14.04
N PRO A 2 4.81 -18.54 -14.01
CA PRO A 2 3.65 -17.79 -13.56
C PRO A 2 2.43 -18.15 -14.42
N LYS A 3 1.30 -18.48 -13.78
CA LYS A 3 0.05 -18.82 -14.47
C LYS A 3 -0.56 -17.54 -15.06
N PRO A 4 -1.29 -17.63 -16.18
CA PRO A 4 -1.84 -16.45 -16.81
C PRO A 4 -3.11 -15.98 -16.07
N SER A 5 -3.32 -14.67 -15.98
CA SER A 5 -4.47 -14.05 -15.31
C SER A 5 -5.66 -13.82 -16.25
N ASN A 6 -5.56 -14.21 -17.53
CA ASN A 6 -6.57 -14.00 -18.55
C ASN A 6 -7.72 -15.02 -18.48
N ILE A 7 -8.55 -14.91 -17.44
CA ILE A 7 -9.64 -15.85 -17.21
C ILE A 7 -10.91 -15.38 -17.93
N SER A 8 -11.32 -16.12 -18.96
CA SER A 8 -12.52 -15.80 -19.74
C SER A 8 -13.78 -15.93 -18.89
N SER A 9 -14.67 -14.93 -19.00
CA SER A 9 -15.99 -14.95 -18.37
C SER A 9 -16.00 -15.24 -16.86
N PHE A 10 -14.96 -14.85 -16.13
CA PHE A 10 -14.80 -15.12 -14.69
C PHE A 10 -16.04 -14.74 -13.85
N TYR A 11 -16.66 -13.60 -14.16
CA TYR A 11 -17.86 -13.11 -13.46
C TYR A 11 -19.12 -13.97 -13.67
N LYS A 12 -19.14 -14.83 -14.71
CA LYS A 12 -20.25 -15.77 -14.96
C LYS A 12 -20.05 -17.10 -14.23
N LEU A 13 -18.86 -17.36 -13.69
CA LEU A 13 -18.55 -18.62 -13.03
C LEU A 13 -19.24 -18.69 -11.64
N PRO A 14 -19.69 -19.89 -11.22
CA PRO A 14 -20.07 -20.15 -9.84
C PRO A 14 -18.97 -19.74 -8.86
N LEU A 15 -19.34 -19.45 -7.60
CA LEU A 15 -18.37 -19.01 -6.59
C LEU A 15 -17.25 -20.03 -6.38
N GLU A 16 -17.58 -21.32 -6.26
CA GLU A 16 -16.58 -22.38 -6.04
C GLU A 16 -15.58 -22.46 -7.20
N GLU A 17 -16.05 -22.37 -8.46
CA GLU A 17 -15.15 -22.34 -9.61
C GLU A 17 -14.24 -21.10 -9.63
N ARG A 18 -14.75 -19.95 -9.16
CA ARG A 18 -13.91 -18.75 -9.00
C ARG A 18 -12.81 -18.96 -7.96
N LEU A 19 -13.15 -19.61 -6.84
CA LEU A 19 -12.19 -19.95 -5.78
C LEU A 19 -11.16 -20.98 -6.25
N ASP A 20 -11.57 -21.98 -7.05
CA ASP A 20 -10.65 -22.94 -7.66
C ASP A 20 -9.65 -22.25 -8.59
N LYS A 21 -10.11 -21.34 -9.44
CA LYS A 21 -9.21 -20.56 -10.30
C LYS A 21 -8.26 -19.68 -9.51
N LEU A 22 -8.73 -19.09 -8.40
CA LEU A 22 -7.88 -18.32 -7.50
C LEU A 22 -6.81 -19.23 -6.89
N ARG A 23 -7.22 -20.35 -6.27
CA ARG A 23 -6.34 -21.36 -5.67
C ARG A 23 -5.27 -21.82 -6.65
N ASP A 24 -5.69 -22.20 -7.85
CA ASP A 24 -4.78 -22.62 -8.91
C ASP A 24 -3.77 -21.52 -9.21
N PHE A 25 -4.22 -20.27 -9.40
CA PHE A 25 -3.35 -19.17 -9.79
C PHE A 25 -2.32 -18.82 -8.70
N SER A 26 -2.76 -18.70 -7.44
CA SER A 26 -1.94 -18.21 -6.33
C SER A 26 -1.18 -19.31 -5.59
N GLY A 27 -1.55 -20.59 -5.76
CA GLY A 27 -0.98 -21.70 -5.00
C GLY A 27 -1.38 -21.71 -3.53
N LEU A 28 -2.53 -21.10 -3.20
CA LEU A 28 -3.07 -21.08 -1.84
C LEU A 28 -3.50 -22.49 -1.41
N SER A 29 -3.41 -22.77 -0.11
CA SER A 29 -3.94 -24.00 0.47
C SER A 29 -5.47 -23.98 0.57
N ASP A 30 -6.07 -25.14 0.84
CA ASP A 30 -7.52 -25.24 1.05
C ASP A 30 -7.96 -24.43 2.29
N GLU A 31 -7.13 -24.40 3.34
CA GLU A 31 -7.36 -23.56 4.52
C GLU A 31 -7.33 -22.07 4.19
N GLU A 32 -6.40 -21.64 3.33
CA GLU A 32 -6.30 -20.24 2.90
C GLU A 32 -7.47 -19.82 2.01
N ILE A 33 -7.96 -20.71 1.13
CA ILE A 33 -9.17 -20.46 0.33
C ILE A 33 -10.41 -20.35 1.22
N GLU A 34 -10.51 -21.19 2.25
CA GLU A 34 -11.59 -21.10 3.22
C GLU A 34 -11.54 -19.78 4.02
N LEU A 35 -10.34 -19.27 4.32
CA LEU A 35 -10.16 -17.93 4.89
C LEU A 35 -10.57 -16.80 3.92
N VAL A 36 -10.34 -16.94 2.61
CA VAL A 36 -10.82 -15.95 1.64
C VAL A 36 -12.35 -15.93 1.58
N LYS A 37 -12.98 -17.11 1.66
CA LYS A 37 -14.43 -17.27 1.54
C LYS A 37 -15.19 -16.85 2.79
N ASN A 38 -14.74 -17.33 3.95
CA ASN A 38 -15.46 -17.25 5.23
C ASN A 38 -14.63 -16.62 6.35
N GLY A 39 -13.36 -16.28 6.08
CA GLY A 39 -12.49 -15.65 7.06
C GLY A 39 -13.05 -14.29 7.48
N LYS A 40 -13.12 -14.10 8.78
CA LYS A 40 -13.50 -12.83 9.41
C LYS A 40 -12.42 -12.44 10.40
N LEU A 41 -12.17 -11.14 10.49
CA LEU A 41 -11.33 -10.60 11.56
C LEU A 41 -11.95 -10.99 12.90
N SER A 42 -11.19 -11.66 13.77
CA SER A 42 -11.70 -12.05 15.09
C SER A 42 -11.99 -10.81 15.95
N LEU A 43 -13.02 -10.86 16.79
CA LEU A 43 -13.32 -9.77 17.72
C LEU A 43 -12.16 -9.49 18.69
N SER A 44 -11.38 -10.52 19.04
CA SER A 44 -10.18 -10.35 19.87
C SER A 44 -9.08 -9.58 19.15
N THR A 45 -8.93 -9.75 17.84
CA THR A 45 -7.97 -8.99 17.04
C THR A 45 -8.49 -7.58 16.79
N ALA A 46 -9.77 -7.43 16.45
CA ALA A 46 -10.39 -6.12 16.29
C ALA A 46 -10.23 -5.25 17.54
N GLN A 47 -10.46 -5.80 18.74
CA GLN A 47 -10.25 -5.10 20.02
C GLN A 47 -8.80 -4.64 20.26
N ARG A 48 -7.81 -5.29 19.64
CA ARG A 48 -6.41 -4.84 19.71
C ARG A 48 -6.07 -3.80 18.64
N MET A 49 -6.89 -3.68 17.60
CA MET A 49 -6.65 -2.77 16.49
C MET A 49 -7.17 -1.36 16.75
N ILE A 50 -8.34 -1.22 17.38
CA ILE A 50 -8.99 0.07 17.67
C ILE A 50 -9.71 0.02 19.02
N GLU A 51 -10.07 1.20 19.56
CA GLU A 51 -10.85 1.34 20.78
C GLU A 51 -12.36 1.13 20.56
N ASN A 52 -13.11 0.84 21.63
CA ASN A 52 -14.58 0.78 21.66
C ASN A 52 -15.23 -0.17 20.63
N VAL A 53 -14.58 -1.29 20.32
CA VAL A 53 -15.07 -2.29 19.36
C VAL A 53 -16.34 -2.97 19.85
N VAL A 54 -17.38 -2.92 19.02
CA VAL A 54 -18.65 -3.67 19.21
C VAL A 54 -18.93 -4.67 18.09
N GLY A 55 -18.10 -4.72 17.05
CA GLY A 55 -18.29 -5.59 15.88
C GLY A 55 -17.27 -5.37 14.78
N VAL A 56 -17.48 -6.05 13.65
CA VAL A 56 -16.68 -5.92 12.41
C VAL A 56 -17.66 -5.72 11.25
N LEU A 57 -17.38 -4.75 10.39
CA LEU A 57 -18.16 -4.50 9.18
C LEU A 57 -17.50 -5.21 7.99
N PRO A 58 -18.14 -6.23 7.39
CA PRO A 58 -17.62 -6.87 6.19
C PRO A 58 -17.88 -6.01 4.94
N ILE A 59 -16.95 -6.06 3.97
CA ILE A 59 -17.09 -5.47 2.64
C ILE A 59 -16.89 -6.58 1.59
N PRO A 60 -17.65 -6.61 0.49
CA PRO A 60 -17.46 -7.60 -0.56
C PRO A 60 -16.02 -7.62 -1.10
N LEU A 61 -15.45 -8.81 -1.24
CA LEU A 61 -14.13 -9.03 -1.82
C LEU A 61 -14.26 -9.66 -3.22
N GLY A 62 -13.82 -8.91 -4.24
CA GLY A 62 -13.72 -9.37 -5.61
C GLY A 62 -12.28 -9.55 -6.06
N ILE A 63 -12.10 -10.25 -7.19
CA ILE A 63 -10.81 -10.36 -7.88
C ILE A 63 -10.97 -9.75 -9.27
N ALA A 64 -10.15 -8.75 -9.59
CA ALA A 64 -10.02 -8.27 -10.96
C ALA A 64 -8.99 -9.12 -11.72
N VAL A 65 -9.38 -9.55 -12.92
CA VAL A 65 -8.63 -10.48 -13.78
C VAL A 65 -8.00 -9.73 -14.96
N ASN A 66 -7.19 -10.43 -15.77
CA ASN A 66 -6.53 -9.96 -16.98
C ASN A 66 -5.37 -8.98 -16.80
N PHE A 67 -4.96 -8.62 -15.57
CA PHE A 67 -3.85 -7.68 -15.39
C PHE A 67 -2.52 -8.33 -15.83
N LEU A 68 -1.83 -7.65 -16.74
CA LEU A 68 -0.46 -7.92 -17.17
C LEU A 68 0.33 -6.64 -16.88
N ILE A 69 1.26 -6.68 -15.93
CA ILE A 69 2.04 -5.51 -15.51
C ILE A 69 3.52 -5.86 -15.64
N ASN A 70 4.27 -5.09 -16.42
CA ASN A 70 5.69 -5.34 -16.71
C ASN A 70 5.95 -6.78 -17.20
N GLY A 71 5.06 -7.30 -18.05
CA GLY A 71 5.14 -8.66 -18.58
C GLY A 71 4.81 -9.78 -17.59
N ARG A 72 4.25 -9.47 -16.41
CA ARG A 72 3.83 -10.44 -15.40
C ARG A 72 2.33 -10.40 -15.15
N ASP A 73 1.73 -11.57 -15.05
CA ASP A 73 0.31 -11.74 -14.78
C ASP A 73 -0.02 -11.56 -13.30
N TYR A 74 -1.12 -10.84 -13.02
CA TYR A 74 -1.63 -10.61 -11.67
C TYR A 74 -3.15 -10.81 -11.61
N LEU A 75 -3.59 -11.37 -10.48
CA LEU A 75 -4.96 -11.25 -9.98
C LEU A 75 -4.98 -10.17 -8.91
N ILE A 76 -5.88 -9.19 -9.03
CA ILE A 76 -5.91 -8.02 -8.14
C ILE A 76 -7.10 -8.14 -7.19
N PRO A 77 -6.89 -8.34 -5.87
CA PRO A 77 -7.98 -8.33 -4.90
C PRO A 77 -8.52 -6.91 -4.72
N MET A 78 -9.84 -6.77 -4.67
CA MET A 78 -10.55 -5.50 -4.51
C MET A 78 -11.66 -5.66 -3.48
N ALA A 79 -11.55 -4.99 -2.34
CA ALA A 79 -12.61 -4.91 -1.33
C ALA A 79 -13.42 -3.63 -1.55
N ILE A 80 -14.63 -3.75 -2.10
CA ILE A 80 -15.48 -2.61 -2.49
C ILE A 80 -16.94 -3.03 -2.59
N GLU A 81 -17.87 -2.14 -2.24
CA GLU A 81 -19.32 -2.35 -2.31
C GLU A 81 -19.95 -1.91 -3.63
N GLU A 82 -19.30 -1.00 -4.35
CA GLU A 82 -19.83 -0.41 -5.58
C GLU A 82 -19.91 -1.44 -6.73
N PRO A 83 -21.10 -1.65 -7.33
CA PRO A 83 -21.25 -2.54 -8.47
C PRO A 83 -20.38 -2.12 -9.66
N SER A 84 -20.06 -3.09 -10.52
CA SER A 84 -19.33 -2.87 -11.78
C SER A 84 -17.87 -2.42 -11.67
N VAL A 85 -17.37 -1.92 -10.55
CA VAL A 85 -15.97 -1.44 -10.44
C VAL A 85 -14.96 -2.55 -10.77
N VAL A 86 -15.10 -3.73 -10.14
CA VAL A 86 -14.24 -4.89 -10.40
C VAL A 86 -14.36 -5.38 -11.85
N ALA A 87 -15.57 -5.33 -12.41
CA ALA A 87 -15.85 -5.73 -13.79
C ALA A 87 -15.21 -4.76 -14.80
N ALA A 88 -15.33 -3.46 -14.57
CA ALA A 88 -14.73 -2.42 -15.38
C ALA A 88 -13.20 -2.50 -15.36
N ALA A 89 -12.59 -2.67 -14.17
CA ALA A 89 -11.15 -2.87 -14.03
C ALA A 89 -10.67 -4.10 -14.82
N SER A 90 -11.38 -5.23 -14.69
CA SER A 90 -11.07 -6.47 -15.43
C SER A 90 -11.22 -6.31 -16.94
N HIS A 91 -12.23 -5.56 -17.39
CA HIS A 91 -12.47 -5.30 -18.81
C HIS A 91 -11.39 -4.39 -19.39
N ALA A 92 -11.05 -3.30 -18.72
CA ALA A 92 -9.97 -2.39 -19.14
C ALA A 92 -8.64 -3.13 -19.24
N ALA A 93 -8.30 -3.95 -18.23
CA ALA A 93 -7.12 -4.79 -18.27
C ALA A 93 -7.13 -5.74 -19.47
N LYS A 94 -8.26 -6.39 -19.76
CA LYS A 94 -8.42 -7.25 -20.96
C LYS A 94 -8.13 -6.51 -22.25
N LEU A 95 -8.60 -5.26 -22.39
CA LEU A 95 -8.38 -4.43 -23.57
C LEU A 95 -6.91 -3.99 -23.72
N ALA A 96 -6.21 -3.77 -22.61
CA ALA A 96 -4.80 -3.39 -22.61
C ALA A 96 -3.86 -4.57 -22.97
N ARG A 97 -4.24 -5.82 -22.65
CA ARG A 97 -3.36 -7.00 -22.83
C ARG A 97 -2.79 -7.19 -24.24
N PRO A 98 -3.57 -7.10 -25.35
CA PRO A 98 -3.02 -7.27 -26.70
C PRO A 98 -1.93 -6.25 -27.05
N PHE A 99 -1.90 -5.11 -26.35
CA PHE A 99 -0.91 -4.04 -26.52
C PHE A 99 0.26 -4.14 -25.54
N GLY A 100 0.43 -5.29 -24.86
CA GLY A 100 1.50 -5.53 -23.89
C GLY A 100 1.12 -5.29 -22.42
N GLY A 101 -0.15 -4.96 -22.14
CA GLY A 101 -0.62 -4.70 -20.78
C GLY A 101 -0.19 -3.31 -20.27
N PHE A 102 0.17 -3.24 -19.00
CA PHE A 102 0.58 -2.01 -18.34
C PHE A 102 2.09 -2.02 -18.07
N GLN A 103 2.72 -0.86 -18.22
CA GLN A 103 4.09 -0.62 -17.80
C GLN A 103 4.11 0.29 -16.58
N ALA A 104 4.84 -0.11 -15.54
CA ALA A 104 4.88 0.60 -14.27
C ALA A 104 6.31 0.66 -13.71
N SER A 105 6.64 1.77 -13.07
CA SER A 105 7.88 1.99 -12.32
C SER A 105 7.58 2.80 -11.06
N SER A 106 8.40 2.69 -10.03
CA SER A 106 8.29 3.48 -8.80
C SER A 106 9.63 4.13 -8.45
N THR A 107 9.58 5.22 -7.70
CA THR A 107 10.74 5.74 -6.98
C THR A 107 11.07 4.83 -5.80
N ASP A 108 12.14 5.15 -5.07
CA ASP A 108 12.42 4.56 -3.77
C ASP A 108 11.26 4.82 -2.77
N PRO A 109 11.01 3.91 -1.81
CA PRO A 109 9.94 4.03 -0.82
C PRO A 109 10.31 5.05 0.28
N ILE A 110 10.44 6.32 -0.09
CA ILE A 110 10.82 7.42 0.80
C ILE A 110 9.57 8.03 1.42
N MET A 111 9.46 7.96 2.75
CA MET A 111 8.43 8.64 3.53
C MET A 111 8.95 9.96 4.09
N ILE A 112 8.06 10.93 4.26
CA ILE A 112 8.38 12.25 4.82
C ILE A 112 7.80 12.34 6.24
N GLY A 113 8.68 12.45 7.23
CA GLY A 113 8.34 12.92 8.57
C GLY A 113 8.64 14.41 8.68
N GLN A 114 7.78 15.16 9.39
CA GLN A 114 7.95 16.61 9.56
C GLN A 114 8.06 16.97 11.04
N ILE A 115 9.02 17.83 11.36
CA ILE A 115 9.17 18.46 12.68
C ILE A 115 8.98 19.95 12.47
N GLN A 116 7.97 20.52 13.13
CA GLN A 116 7.65 21.94 13.03
C GLN A 116 8.30 22.70 14.19
N LEU A 117 9.09 23.72 13.87
CA LEU A 117 9.67 24.63 14.84
C LEU A 117 8.89 25.95 14.83
N VAL A 118 8.17 26.18 15.93
CA VAL A 118 7.41 27.41 16.16
C VAL A 118 8.20 28.41 17.00
N LYS A 119 7.84 29.70 16.90
CA LYS A 119 8.45 30.79 17.69
C LYS A 119 9.98 30.89 17.54
N SER A 120 10.52 30.49 16.38
CA SER A 120 11.94 30.67 16.07
C SER A 120 12.24 32.16 15.90
N ARG A 121 13.13 32.70 16.74
CA ARG A 121 13.52 34.12 16.70
C ARG A 121 14.21 34.48 15.39
N SER A 122 14.98 33.56 14.81
CA SER A 122 15.62 33.70 13.51
C SER A 122 15.46 32.41 12.71
N PRO A 123 14.38 32.28 11.90
CA PRO A 123 14.13 31.11 11.08
C PRO A 123 15.29 30.77 10.13
N ARG A 124 15.95 31.78 9.57
CA ARG A 124 17.10 31.60 8.66
C ARG A 124 18.33 31.07 9.37
N ASP A 125 18.59 31.48 10.60
CA ASP A 125 19.73 30.95 11.35
C ASP A 125 19.45 29.53 11.85
N ALA A 126 18.21 29.25 12.25
CA ALA A 126 17.77 27.89 12.57
C ALA A 126 17.94 26.94 11.37
N GLU A 127 17.51 27.35 10.18
CA GLU A 127 17.73 26.59 8.94
C GLU A 127 19.21 26.27 8.70
N LYS A 128 20.09 27.28 8.78
CA LYS A 128 21.54 27.09 8.61
C LYS A 128 22.11 26.09 9.62
N GLN A 129 21.74 26.22 10.90
CA GLN A 129 22.22 25.33 11.96
C GLN A 129 21.75 23.89 11.75
N ILE A 130 20.47 23.68 11.43
CA ILE A 130 19.91 22.35 11.17
C ILE A 130 20.61 21.69 9.98
N LEU A 131 20.82 22.44 8.90
CA LEU A 131 21.50 21.92 7.71
C LEU A 131 22.98 21.62 7.98
N ALA A 132 23.66 22.43 8.81
CA ALA A 132 25.02 22.16 9.25
C ALA A 132 25.12 20.87 10.08
N SER A 133 24.13 20.60 10.94
CA SER A 133 24.04 19.39 11.76
C SER A 133 23.34 18.21 11.07
N LYS A 134 23.04 18.29 9.77
CA LYS A 134 22.27 17.28 9.03
C LYS A 134 22.78 15.85 9.22
N LYS A 135 24.09 15.62 9.11
CA LYS A 135 24.69 14.28 9.26
C LYS A 135 24.48 13.72 10.66
N GLU A 136 24.66 14.56 11.68
CA GLU A 136 24.45 14.19 13.08
C GLU A 136 22.98 13.85 13.34
N ILE A 137 22.05 14.68 12.87
CA ILE A 137 20.61 14.45 13.01
C ILE A 137 20.19 13.13 12.34
N LEU A 138 20.68 12.87 11.11
CA LEU A 138 20.40 11.62 10.40
C LEU A 138 20.99 10.41 11.13
N ASN A 139 22.19 10.53 11.71
CA ASN A 139 22.79 9.46 12.51
C ASN A 139 21.96 9.17 13.76
N ILE A 140 21.53 10.19 14.49
CA ILE A 140 20.67 10.04 15.67
C ILE A 140 19.35 9.36 15.27
N ALA A 141 18.70 9.82 14.20
CA ALA A 141 17.46 9.21 13.71
C ALA A 141 17.65 7.72 13.38
N ASN A 142 18.76 7.37 12.74
CA ASN A 142 19.06 5.99 12.33
C ASN A 142 19.50 5.07 13.48
N GLN A 143 19.85 5.60 14.65
CA GLN A 143 20.16 4.77 15.83
C GLN A 143 18.89 4.20 16.49
N HIS A 144 17.72 4.80 16.25
CA HIS A 144 16.48 4.41 16.94
C HIS A 144 15.78 3.18 16.36
N ASP A 145 15.98 2.85 15.07
CA ASP A 145 15.41 1.64 14.45
C ASP A 145 16.50 0.80 13.75
N PRO A 146 17.24 -0.02 14.52
CA PRO A 146 18.26 -0.91 13.96
C PRO A 146 17.70 -1.94 12.97
N MET A 147 16.42 -2.33 13.13
CA MET A 147 15.78 -3.30 12.24
C MET A 147 15.59 -2.70 10.85
N LEU A 148 15.03 -1.49 10.77
CA LEU A 148 14.86 -0.78 9.52
C LEU A 148 16.20 -0.57 8.79
N ILE A 149 17.26 -0.22 9.52
CA ILE A 149 18.62 -0.10 8.96
C ILE A 149 19.12 -1.44 8.43
N SER A 150 18.93 -2.54 9.18
CA SER A 150 19.35 -3.87 8.74
C SER A 150 18.68 -4.33 7.42
N LYS A 151 17.52 -3.75 7.08
CA LYS A 151 16.79 -4.00 5.84
C LYS A 151 17.11 -3.01 4.72
N GLY A 152 18.12 -2.15 4.88
CA GLY A 152 18.53 -1.14 3.90
C GLY A 152 17.74 0.17 3.95
N GLY A 153 16.86 0.33 4.94
CA GLY A 153 16.05 1.52 5.16
C GLY A 153 16.79 2.65 5.90
N GLY A 154 16.04 3.39 6.71
CA GLY A 154 16.54 4.50 7.53
C GLY A 154 16.28 5.88 6.92
N ALA A 155 16.47 6.92 7.74
CA ALA A 155 16.46 8.30 7.34
C ALA A 155 17.57 8.56 6.30
N LYS A 156 17.15 8.96 5.09
CA LYS A 156 18.04 9.17 3.93
C LYS A 156 18.44 10.64 3.74
N ASP A 157 17.54 11.56 4.04
CA ASP A 157 17.71 12.96 3.73
C ASP A 157 17.02 13.85 4.79
N LEU A 158 17.49 15.08 4.91
CA LEU A 158 16.89 16.14 5.71
C LEU A 158 16.86 17.41 4.89
N ARG A 159 15.69 18.05 4.87
CA ARG A 159 15.44 19.34 4.23
C ARG A 159 14.74 20.25 5.22
N VAL A 160 15.01 21.54 5.11
CA VAL A 160 14.41 22.58 5.94
C VAL A 160 13.63 23.52 5.04
N ARG A 161 12.47 24.00 5.50
CA ARG A 161 11.62 24.93 4.76
C ARG A 161 11.14 26.01 5.70
N ILE A 162 11.46 27.26 5.38
CA ILE A 162 10.84 28.39 6.07
C ILE A 162 9.48 28.67 5.43
N LEU A 163 8.41 28.57 6.20
CA LEU A 163 7.03 28.73 5.72
C LEU A 163 6.35 29.89 6.44
N PRO A 164 5.64 30.77 5.72
CA PRO A 164 4.78 31.77 6.34
C PRO A 164 3.55 31.09 6.97
N SER A 165 3.09 31.62 8.10
CA SER A 165 1.84 31.22 8.74
C SER A 165 1.11 32.45 9.32
N LEU A 166 -0.13 32.26 9.77
CA LEU A 166 -0.92 33.31 10.41
C LEU A 166 -0.28 33.85 11.69
N THR A 167 0.62 33.09 12.33
CA THR A 167 1.30 33.48 13.57
C THR A 167 2.78 33.84 13.36
N GLY A 168 3.19 34.05 12.11
CA GLY A 168 4.55 34.42 11.74
C GLY A 168 5.28 33.32 10.97
N MET A 169 6.59 33.51 10.78
CA MET A 169 7.43 32.53 10.06
C MET A 169 7.72 31.30 10.93
N MET A 170 7.60 30.12 10.34
CA MET A 170 7.92 28.83 10.95
C MET A 170 9.01 28.12 10.15
N VAL A 171 9.74 27.22 10.81
CA VAL A 171 10.76 26.35 10.20
C VAL A 171 10.29 24.91 10.26
#